data_AF-A0A377Z2P9-F1
#
_entry.id   AF-A0A377Z2P9-F1
#
_cell.length_a   1.000
_cell.length_b   1.000
_cell.length_c   1.000
_cell.angle_alpha   90.00
_cell.angle_beta   90.00
_cell.angle_gamma   90.00
#
_symmetry.space_group_name_H-M   'P 1'
#
loop_
_entity.id
_entity.type
_entity.pdbx_description
1 polymer ?
#
loop_
_entity_poly.entity_id
_entity_poly.type
_entity_poly.pdbx_seq_one_letter_code
_entity_poly.pdbx_strand_id
1 'polypeptide(L)'
;MGEAARVGDAIGHSHALAGMIGGTIVGGLIAAAGAVAAGALFVAGLAASCVGVGVLLVGASLAVGYLTGELATKARDGIAEAGAGSLTPAGKILTGSPDVRINGKPAAIATVSQVACDQDGLVWRAPSGDYVSFPMVPCGHKTYCEAEKCWLMHNSDGSWQVFDVSEQAWHYPALSDEPGRLQMMTDLAGNAVSLFHDDHGRLTELVDSAGQRLACRYLTTANGLSRLSMVLLHTRMASCRWCTTPTMRKGNW
;
A
#
# COMPACT_ATOMS: atom_id res chain seq x y z
N MET A 1 -8.35 0.44 -15.45
CA MET A 1 -9.26 0.30 -14.29
C MET A 1 -9.05 -1.09 -13.74
N GLY A 2 -8.62 -1.22 -12.48
CA GLY A 2 -8.43 -2.54 -11.87
C GLY A 2 -9.76 -3.25 -11.69
N GLU A 3 -9.87 -4.49 -12.16
CA GLU A 3 -10.98 -5.36 -11.76
C GLU A 3 -10.89 -5.62 -10.25
N ALA A 4 -12.04 -5.68 -9.59
CA ALA A 4 -12.08 -6.05 -8.18
C ALA A 4 -11.66 -7.52 -8.00
N ALA A 5 -10.74 -7.76 -7.08
CA ALA A 5 -10.11 -9.07 -6.88
C ALA A 5 -11.13 -10.14 -6.42
N ARG A 6 -11.02 -11.34 -6.97
CA ARG A 6 -11.87 -12.52 -6.72
C ARG A 6 -11.07 -13.70 -6.23
N VAL A 7 -11.75 -14.68 -5.63
CA VAL A 7 -11.16 -16.00 -5.38
C VAL A 7 -10.65 -16.60 -6.68
N GLY A 8 -9.39 -17.06 -6.63
CA GLY A 8 -8.67 -17.61 -7.76
C GLY A 8 -7.95 -16.60 -8.65
N ASP A 9 -8.11 -15.29 -8.40
CA ASP A 9 -7.29 -14.28 -9.07
C ASP A 9 -5.83 -14.41 -8.58
N ALA A 10 -4.88 -14.19 -9.49
CA ALA A 10 -3.46 -14.33 -9.20
C ALA A 10 -2.97 -13.15 -8.36
N ILE A 11 -2.26 -13.45 -7.28
CA ILE A 11 -1.44 -12.48 -6.54
C ILE A 11 -0.06 -12.54 -7.17
N GLY A 12 0.53 -11.39 -7.48
CA GLY A 12 1.85 -11.36 -8.10
C GLY A 12 2.70 -10.20 -7.62
N HIS A 13 4.02 -10.39 -7.72
CA HIS A 13 4.97 -9.31 -7.52
C HIS A 13 5.14 -8.57 -8.85
N SER A 14 5.09 -7.25 -8.80
CA SER A 14 5.36 -6.42 -9.98
C SER A 14 6.83 -6.55 -10.35
N HIS A 15 7.12 -6.84 -11.63
CA HIS A 15 8.48 -6.76 -12.18
C HIS A 15 8.95 -5.32 -12.41
N ALA A 16 8.33 -4.34 -11.75
CA ALA A 16 8.64 -2.92 -11.91
C ALA A 16 10.12 -2.61 -11.64
N LEU A 17 10.72 -3.23 -10.61
CA LEU A 17 12.15 -3.07 -10.31
C LEU A 17 13.03 -3.69 -11.41
N ALA A 18 12.68 -4.88 -11.90
CA ALA A 18 13.42 -5.54 -12.98
C ALA A 18 13.34 -4.74 -14.29
N GLY A 19 12.17 -4.17 -14.61
CA GLY A 19 11.98 -3.25 -15.72
C GLY A 19 12.80 -1.97 -15.57
N MET A 20 12.86 -1.40 -14.36
CA MET A 20 13.69 -0.24 -14.08
C MET A 20 15.18 -0.52 -14.29
N ILE A 21 15.68 -1.64 -13.75
CA ILE A 21 17.09 -2.06 -13.89
C ILE A 21 17.40 -2.34 -15.37
N GLY A 22 16.58 -3.14 -16.05
CA GLY A 22 16.76 -3.45 -17.47
C GLY A 22 16.72 -2.18 -18.34
N GLY A 23 15.77 -1.28 -18.07
CA GLY A 23 15.64 0.00 -18.76
C GLY A 23 16.86 0.91 -18.57
N THR A 24 17.42 0.97 -17.34
CA THR A 24 18.65 1.74 -17.10
C THR A 24 19.86 1.19 -17.83
N ILE A 25 20.01 -0.13 -17.90
CA ILE A 25 21.14 -0.76 -18.61
C ILE A 25 21.05 -0.46 -20.10
N VAL A 26 19.89 -0.70 -20.71
CA VAL A 26 19.70 -0.49 -22.17
C VAL A 26 19.79 1.00 -22.52
N GLY A 27 19.11 1.87 -21.78
CA GLY A 27 19.19 3.32 -21.99
C GLY A 27 20.62 3.84 -21.80
N GLY A 28 21.35 3.33 -20.80
CA GLY A 28 22.74 3.68 -20.55
C GLY A 28 23.68 3.30 -21.70
N LEU A 29 23.52 2.10 -22.27
CA LEU A 29 24.33 1.66 -23.42
C LEU A 29 24.07 2.51 -24.68
N ILE A 30 22.82 2.86 -24.94
CA ILE A 30 22.46 3.73 -26.07
C ILE A 30 23.06 5.13 -25.89
N ALA A 31 22.92 5.69 -24.69
CA ALA A 31 23.48 6.99 -24.36
C ALA A 31 25.02 6.99 -24.47
N ALA A 32 25.68 5.92 -24.00
CA ALA A 32 27.14 5.77 -24.10
C ALA A 32 27.61 5.70 -25.56
N ALA A 33 26.95 4.90 -26.40
CA ALA A 33 27.27 4.82 -27.82
C ALA A 33 27.07 6.17 -28.53
N GLY A 34 25.98 6.87 -28.20
CA GLY A 34 25.70 8.22 -28.70
C GLY A 34 26.74 9.25 -28.28
N ALA A 35 27.20 9.20 -27.03
CA ALA A 35 28.25 10.07 -26.51
C ALA A 35 29.59 9.85 -27.20
N VAL A 36 29.96 8.59 -27.51
CA VAL A 36 31.18 8.28 -28.27
C VAL A 36 31.11 8.83 -29.69
N ALA A 37 29.98 8.63 -30.37
CA ALA A 37 29.77 9.14 -31.74
C ALA A 37 29.75 10.69 -31.79
N ALA A 38 29.02 11.32 -30.87
CA ALA A 38 28.98 12.78 -30.74
C ALA A 38 30.36 13.34 -30.38
N GLY A 39 31.08 12.72 -29.45
CA GLY A 39 32.43 13.13 -29.07
C GLY A 39 33.43 13.05 -30.23
N ALA A 40 33.37 12.00 -31.04
CA ALA A 40 34.21 11.87 -32.23
C ALA A 40 33.94 12.98 -33.26
N LEU A 41 32.67 13.30 -33.52
CA LEU A 41 32.27 14.40 -34.41
C LEU A 41 32.70 15.77 -33.87
N PHE A 42 32.61 15.96 -32.55
CA PHE A 42 33.04 17.19 -31.90
C PHE A 42 34.54 17.42 -32.05
N VAL A 43 35.36 16.39 -31.77
CA VAL A 43 36.83 16.45 -31.93
C VAL A 43 37.21 16.68 -33.41
N ALA A 44 36.55 15.98 -34.33
CA ALA A 44 36.76 16.18 -35.77
C ALA A 44 36.38 17.60 -36.22
N GLY A 45 35.31 18.18 -35.66
CA GLY A 45 34.88 19.54 -35.95
C GLY A 45 35.88 20.60 -35.50
N LEU A 46 36.50 20.41 -34.33
CA LEU A 46 37.58 21.30 -33.87
C LEU A 46 38.81 21.20 -34.78
N ALA A 47 39.21 19.99 -35.18
CA ALA A 47 40.35 19.77 -36.07
C ALA A 47 40.12 20.32 -37.49
N ALA A 48 38.88 20.27 -38.00
CA ALA A 48 38.51 20.74 -39.33
C ALA A 48 38.13 22.24 -39.38
N SER A 49 38.29 22.97 -38.28
CA SER A 49 37.95 24.40 -38.18
C SER A 49 38.67 25.25 -39.25
N CYS A 50 39.91 24.90 -39.60
CA CYS A 50 40.72 25.61 -40.59
C CYS A 50 40.27 25.41 -42.05
N VAL A 51 39.39 24.43 -42.33
CA VAL A 51 38.94 24.08 -43.69
C VAL A 51 37.48 24.49 -43.94
N GLY A 52 36.88 25.24 -43.01
CA GLY A 52 35.52 25.80 -43.15
C GLY A 52 34.37 24.84 -42.87
N VAL A 53 34.64 23.56 -42.57
CA VAL A 53 33.61 22.53 -42.30
C VAL A 53 33.40 22.29 -40.79
N GLY A 54 34.25 22.85 -39.93
CA GLY A 54 34.24 22.59 -38.48
C GLY A 54 32.92 22.87 -37.77
N VAL A 55 32.26 24.00 -38.06
CA VAL A 55 30.97 24.37 -37.45
C VAL A 55 29.87 23.37 -37.79
N LEU A 56 29.88 22.82 -39.01
CA LEU A 56 28.91 21.83 -39.44
C LEU A 56 29.07 20.51 -38.67
N LEU A 57 30.31 20.07 -38.44
CA LEU A 57 30.60 18.86 -37.66
C LEU A 57 30.29 19.03 -36.17
N VAL A 58 30.55 20.20 -35.59
CA VAL A 58 30.13 20.51 -34.22
C VAL A 58 28.60 20.53 -34.11
N GLY A 59 27.89 21.13 -35.07
CA GLY A 59 26.43 21.05 -35.14
C GLY A 59 25.90 19.62 -35.24
N ALA A 60 26.56 18.78 -36.06
CA ALA A 60 26.23 17.37 -36.19
C ALA A 60 26.44 16.60 -34.86
N SER A 61 27.48 16.93 -34.09
CA SER A 61 27.72 16.30 -32.77
C SER A 61 26.58 16.53 -31.78
N LEU A 62 26.07 17.77 -31.71
CA LEU A 62 24.94 18.13 -30.84
C LEU A 62 23.65 17.44 -31.29
N ALA A 63 23.40 17.36 -32.60
CA ALA A 63 22.26 16.66 -33.15
C ALA A 63 22.29 15.16 -32.81
N VAL A 64 23.46 14.52 -32.97
CA VAL A 64 23.65 13.10 -32.60
C VAL A 64 23.45 12.90 -31.10
N GLY A 65 23.99 13.77 -30.25
CA GLY A 65 23.79 13.71 -28.80
C GLY A 65 22.33 13.83 -28.40
N TYR A 66 21.60 14.77 -28.99
CA TYR A 66 20.18 14.99 -28.73
C TYR A 66 19.33 13.78 -29.14
N LEU A 67 19.49 13.31 -30.38
CA LEU A 67 18.72 12.19 -30.93
C LEU A 67 18.98 10.88 -30.17
N THR A 68 20.23 10.64 -29.78
CA THR A 68 20.60 9.44 -29.01
C THR A 68 20.10 9.52 -27.57
N GLY A 69 20.07 10.71 -26.96
CA GLY A 69 19.46 10.94 -25.65
C GLY A 69 17.95 10.68 -25.63
N GLU A 70 17.23 11.14 -26.65
CA GLU A 70 15.79 10.82 -26.79
C GLU A 70 15.57 9.32 -26.98
N LEU A 71 16.37 8.67 -27.83
CA LEU A 71 16.26 7.24 -28.07
C LEU A 71 16.53 6.42 -26.81
N ALA A 72 17.56 6.80 -26.04
CA ALA A 72 17.89 6.17 -24.76
C ALA A 72 16.74 6.30 -23.74
N THR A 73 16.11 7.46 -23.67
CA THR A 73 14.99 7.72 -22.76
C THR A 73 13.76 6.91 -23.16
N LYS A 74 13.39 6.92 -24.44
CA LYS A 74 12.27 6.12 -24.97
C LYS A 74 12.49 4.61 -24.74
N ALA A 75 13.72 4.12 -24.96
CA ALA A 75 14.06 2.73 -24.70
C ALA A 75 13.96 2.38 -23.21
N ARG A 76 14.46 3.25 -22.33
CA ARG A 76 14.39 3.07 -20.87
C ARG A 76 12.95 3.02 -20.38
N ASP A 77 12.13 3.99 -20.80
CA ASP A 77 10.74 4.11 -20.36
C ASP A 77 9.90 2.94 -20.85
N GLY A 78 10.07 2.53 -22.12
CA GLY A 78 9.35 1.38 -22.67
C GLY A 78 9.67 0.06 -21.96
N ILE A 79 10.94 -0.16 -21.56
CA ILE A 79 11.33 -1.35 -20.81
C ILE A 79 10.83 -1.28 -19.35
N ALA A 80 10.88 -0.10 -18.73
CA ALA A 80 10.34 0.10 -17.39
C ALA A 80 8.83 -0.15 -17.34
N GLU A 81 8.08 0.36 -18.34
CA GLU A 81 6.65 0.15 -18.49
C GLU A 81 6.31 -1.33 -18.74
N ALA A 82 7.06 -2.00 -19.61
CA ALA A 82 6.90 -3.44 -19.86
C ALA A 82 7.14 -4.27 -18.59
N GLY A 83 8.10 -3.89 -17.75
CA GLY A 83 8.34 -4.53 -16.45
C GLY A 83 7.23 -4.21 -15.43
N ALA A 84 6.68 -2.99 -15.45
CA ALA A 84 5.57 -2.62 -14.59
C ALA A 84 4.27 -3.36 -14.94
N GLY A 85 4.03 -3.66 -16.22
CA GLY A 85 2.88 -4.41 -16.70
C GLY A 85 2.98 -5.93 -16.51
N SER A 86 4.18 -6.45 -16.22
CA SER A 86 4.41 -7.89 -16.01
C SER A 86 4.27 -8.24 -14.53
N LEU A 87 3.20 -8.97 -14.20
CA LEU A 87 2.98 -9.58 -12.89
C LEU A 87 3.36 -11.06 -13.00
N THR A 88 4.32 -11.54 -12.20
CA THR A 88 4.52 -12.98 -12.04
C THR A 88 3.53 -13.51 -11.02
N PRO A 89 2.73 -14.54 -11.34
CA PRO A 89 1.85 -15.18 -10.37
C PRO A 89 2.66 -15.82 -9.25
N ALA A 90 2.59 -15.25 -8.05
CA ALA A 90 3.20 -15.77 -6.83
C ALA A 90 2.22 -16.63 -6.01
N GLY A 91 0.91 -16.53 -6.29
CA GLY A 91 -0.12 -17.31 -5.63
C GLY A 91 -1.52 -17.02 -6.16
N LYS A 92 -2.53 -17.64 -5.56
CA LYS A 92 -3.95 -17.36 -5.85
C LYS A 92 -4.65 -16.91 -4.58
N ILE A 93 -5.65 -16.04 -4.73
CA ILE A 93 -6.56 -15.71 -3.63
C ILE A 93 -7.40 -16.96 -3.31
N LEU A 94 -7.20 -17.54 -2.13
CA LEU A 94 -7.85 -18.79 -1.73
C LEU A 94 -9.16 -18.57 -0.96
N THR A 95 -9.36 -17.37 -0.40
CA THR A 95 -10.48 -17.05 0.49
C THR A 95 -11.31 -15.90 -0.05
N GLY A 96 -12.63 -16.00 0.09
CA GLY A 96 -13.56 -15.01 -0.46
C GLY A 96 -14.90 -14.95 0.24
N SER A 97 -15.64 -13.91 -0.10
CA SER A 97 -16.87 -13.51 0.55
C SER A 97 -17.96 -14.58 0.38
N PRO A 98 -18.66 -14.96 1.47
CA PRO A 98 -19.73 -15.94 1.40
C PRO A 98 -20.95 -15.44 0.60
N ASP A 99 -21.08 -14.13 0.40
CA ASP A 99 -22.29 -13.48 -0.11
C ASP A 99 -22.04 -12.49 -1.27
N VAL A 100 -20.86 -11.86 -1.33
CA VAL A 100 -20.48 -10.93 -2.41
C VAL A 100 -19.75 -11.69 -3.51
N ARG A 101 -20.33 -11.68 -4.71
CA ARG A 101 -19.74 -12.27 -5.91
C ARG A 101 -19.42 -11.19 -6.93
N ILE A 102 -18.23 -11.23 -7.51
CA ILE A 102 -17.83 -10.38 -8.64
C ILE A 102 -17.68 -11.31 -9.84
N ASN A 103 -18.45 -11.07 -10.90
CA ASN A 103 -18.45 -11.91 -12.11
C ASN A 103 -18.64 -13.41 -11.80
N GLY A 104 -19.53 -13.73 -10.85
CA GLY A 104 -19.86 -15.10 -10.48
C GLY A 104 -18.87 -15.80 -9.53
N LYS A 105 -17.69 -15.21 -9.26
CA LYS A 105 -16.73 -15.73 -8.28
C LYS A 105 -16.84 -14.98 -6.95
N PRO A 106 -16.59 -15.64 -5.80
CA PRO A 106 -16.56 -14.94 -4.50
C PRO A 106 -15.57 -13.77 -4.54
N ALA A 107 -15.96 -12.60 -4.06
CA ALA A 107 -15.07 -11.46 -3.93
C ALA A 107 -13.94 -11.80 -2.95
N ALA A 108 -12.70 -11.38 -3.25
CA ALA A 108 -11.57 -11.61 -2.35
C ALA A 108 -11.84 -10.97 -0.98
N ILE A 109 -11.63 -11.71 0.10
CA ILE A 109 -11.70 -11.15 1.46
C ILE A 109 -10.29 -10.67 1.84
N ALA A 110 -10.14 -9.38 2.13
CA ALA A 110 -9.09 -8.93 3.04
C ALA A 110 -9.50 -9.39 4.44
N THR A 111 -8.81 -10.39 4.95
CA THR A 111 -9.19 -11.11 6.15
C THR A 111 -9.16 -10.22 7.39
N VAL A 112 -10.14 -10.38 8.29
CA VAL A 112 -10.14 -9.75 9.61
C VAL A 112 -9.09 -10.45 10.47
N SER A 113 -8.08 -9.70 10.92
CA SER A 113 -7.08 -10.20 11.86
C SER A 113 -7.70 -10.40 13.25
N GLN A 114 -7.40 -11.54 13.87
CA GLN A 114 -8.01 -11.98 15.13
C GLN A 114 -7.02 -12.73 16.00
N VAL A 115 -7.28 -12.77 17.30
CA VAL A 115 -6.60 -13.64 18.26
C VAL A 115 -7.64 -14.53 18.95
N ALA A 116 -7.31 -15.78 19.19
CA ALA A 116 -8.19 -16.71 19.91
C ALA A 116 -7.34 -17.64 20.78
N CYS A 117 -7.88 -18.04 21.94
CA CYS A 117 -7.30 -19.12 22.71
C CYS A 117 -7.54 -20.46 21.99
N ASP A 118 -6.53 -21.32 21.95
CA ASP A 118 -6.61 -22.70 21.50
C ASP A 118 -6.09 -23.62 22.61
N GLN A 119 -6.34 -24.93 22.51
CA GLN A 119 -6.20 -25.92 23.59
C GLN A 119 -4.94 -25.76 24.47
N ASP A 120 -3.80 -25.44 23.86
CA ASP A 120 -2.50 -25.28 24.55
C ASP A 120 -1.87 -23.89 24.39
N GLY A 121 -2.60 -22.88 23.88
CA GLY A 121 -1.99 -21.59 23.57
C GLY A 121 -2.91 -20.53 22.98
N LEU A 122 -2.33 -19.63 22.20
CA LEU A 122 -3.02 -18.55 21.53
C LEU A 122 -2.72 -18.58 20.04
N VAL A 123 -3.76 -18.58 19.22
CA VAL A 123 -3.65 -18.53 17.77
C VAL A 123 -3.97 -17.12 17.30
N TRP A 124 -3.00 -16.53 16.60
CA TRP A 124 -3.16 -15.26 15.92
C TRP A 124 -3.41 -15.50 14.44
N ARG A 125 -4.44 -14.87 13.89
CA ARG A 125 -4.68 -14.79 12.46
C ARG A 125 -4.12 -13.47 11.94
N ALA A 126 -2.99 -13.54 11.24
CA ALA A 126 -2.31 -12.38 10.70
C ALA A 126 -3.18 -11.64 9.65
N PRO A 127 -2.93 -10.35 9.40
CA PRO A 127 -3.61 -9.61 8.32
C PRO A 127 -3.46 -10.25 6.93
N SER A 128 -2.35 -10.98 6.69
CA SER A 128 -2.13 -11.77 5.47
C SER A 128 -3.10 -12.95 5.35
N GLY A 129 -3.70 -13.39 6.46
CA GLY A 129 -4.59 -14.54 6.55
C GLY A 129 -3.96 -15.80 7.13
N ASP A 130 -2.66 -15.79 7.38
CA ASP A 130 -1.91 -16.89 7.98
C ASP A 130 -2.27 -17.07 9.45
N TYR A 131 -2.15 -18.30 9.95
CA TYR A 131 -2.34 -18.64 11.36
C TYR A 131 -0.98 -18.85 12.03
N VAL A 132 -0.73 -18.10 13.09
CA VAL A 132 0.48 -18.16 13.89
C VAL A 132 0.10 -18.61 15.30
N SER A 133 0.57 -19.78 15.68
CA SER A 133 0.37 -20.32 17.03
C SER A 133 1.46 -19.82 17.97
N PHE A 134 1.05 -19.35 19.13
CA PHE A 134 1.91 -18.94 20.23
C PHE A 134 1.62 -19.80 21.46
N PRO A 135 2.62 -20.06 22.31
CA PRO A 135 2.37 -20.59 23.64
C PRO A 135 1.55 -19.57 24.45
N MET A 136 0.78 -20.05 25.43
CA MET A 136 0.05 -19.15 26.32
C MET A 136 1.02 -18.26 27.11
N VAL A 137 0.85 -16.94 27.00
CA VAL A 137 1.72 -15.96 27.65
C VAL A 137 1.05 -15.44 28.93
N PRO A 138 1.71 -15.51 30.11
CA PRO A 138 1.17 -14.90 31.33
C PRO A 138 1.01 -13.39 31.21
N CYS A 139 0.06 -12.79 31.94
CA CYS A 139 -0.13 -11.34 31.95
C CYS A 139 1.20 -10.62 32.28
N GLY A 140 1.47 -9.52 31.58
CA GLY A 140 2.69 -8.73 31.73
C GLY A 140 3.94 -9.30 31.03
N HIS A 141 3.82 -10.44 30.35
CA HIS A 141 4.94 -11.08 29.64
C HIS A 141 4.79 -10.98 28.13
N LYS A 142 5.90 -11.15 27.42
CA LYS A 142 5.95 -11.29 25.96
C LYS A 142 6.70 -12.55 25.54
N THR A 143 6.34 -13.08 24.38
CA THR A 143 7.03 -14.18 23.70
C THR A 143 7.36 -13.80 22.27
N TYR A 144 8.34 -14.47 21.67
CA TYR A 144 8.77 -14.25 20.30
C TYR A 144 8.57 -15.52 19.48
N CYS A 145 7.94 -15.40 18.32
CA CYS A 145 7.86 -16.44 17.32
C CYS A 145 8.98 -16.24 16.28
N GLU A 146 9.96 -17.14 16.27
CA GLU A 146 11.09 -17.03 15.36
C GLU A 146 10.72 -17.34 13.90
N ALA A 147 9.75 -18.23 13.68
CA ALA A 147 9.30 -18.61 12.33
C ALA A 147 8.66 -17.44 11.59
N GLU A 148 7.79 -16.69 12.29
CA GLU A 148 7.00 -15.60 11.73
C GLU A 148 7.55 -14.20 12.07
N LYS A 149 8.71 -14.14 12.74
CA LYS A 149 9.42 -12.90 13.12
C LYS A 149 8.50 -11.88 13.80
N CYS A 150 7.68 -12.33 14.74
CA CYS A 150 6.70 -11.51 15.43
C CYS A 150 6.70 -11.78 16.94
N TRP A 151 6.38 -10.76 17.71
CA TRP A 151 6.23 -10.82 19.15
C TRP A 151 4.76 -10.81 19.54
N LEU A 152 4.41 -11.58 20.56
CA LEU A 152 3.12 -11.54 21.23
C LEU A 152 3.32 -11.05 22.66
N MET A 153 2.56 -10.03 23.06
CA MET A 153 2.55 -9.44 24.39
C MET A 153 1.16 -9.61 25.01
N HIS A 154 1.13 -10.15 26.23
CA HIS A 154 -0.05 -10.10 27.08
C HIS A 154 0.13 -8.95 28.05
N ASN A 155 -0.64 -7.89 27.90
CA ASN A 155 -0.53 -6.71 28.74
C ASN A 155 -1.10 -6.97 30.14
N SER A 156 -0.71 -6.14 31.11
CA SER A 156 -1.21 -6.22 32.49
C SER A 156 -2.70 -5.90 32.62
N ASP A 157 -3.28 -5.18 31.64
CA ASP A 157 -4.72 -4.90 31.55
C ASP A 157 -5.52 -6.04 30.91
N GLY A 158 -4.86 -7.15 30.56
CA GLY A 158 -5.45 -8.31 29.89
C GLY A 158 -5.56 -8.18 28.37
N SER A 159 -5.22 -7.02 27.79
CA SER A 159 -5.21 -6.84 26.34
C SER A 159 -4.04 -7.57 25.68
N TRP A 160 -4.19 -7.86 24.39
CA TRP A 160 -3.17 -8.55 23.60
C TRP A 160 -2.59 -7.63 22.55
N GLN A 161 -1.28 -7.71 22.35
CA GLN A 161 -0.59 -7.00 21.28
C GLN A 161 0.31 -7.94 20.51
N VAL A 162 0.28 -7.84 19.19
CA VAL A 162 1.24 -8.51 18.30
C VAL A 162 2.05 -7.42 17.61
N PHE A 163 3.37 -7.57 17.52
CA PHE A 163 4.20 -6.63 16.76
C PHE A 163 5.26 -7.35 15.94
N ASP A 164 5.46 -6.88 14.71
CA ASP A 164 6.46 -7.44 13.79
C ASP A 164 7.84 -6.78 13.99
N VAL A 165 8.83 -7.24 13.22
CA VAL A 165 10.17 -6.64 13.18
C VAL A 165 10.20 -5.22 12.60
N SER A 166 9.13 -4.78 11.94
CA SER A 166 8.98 -3.41 11.41
C SER A 166 8.43 -2.45 12.48
N GLU A 167 8.21 -2.94 13.70
CA GLU A 167 7.53 -2.25 14.81
C GLU A 167 6.10 -1.82 14.48
N GLN A 168 5.46 -2.49 13.51
CA GLN A 168 4.01 -2.38 13.35
C GLN A 168 3.33 -3.24 14.43
N ALA A 169 2.45 -2.62 15.21
CA ALA A 169 1.72 -3.26 16.29
C ALA A 169 0.23 -3.41 15.97
N TRP A 170 -0.33 -4.57 16.31
CA TRP A 170 -1.74 -4.90 16.25
C TRP A 170 -2.27 -5.09 17.66
N HIS A 171 -3.29 -4.34 18.04
CA HIS A 171 -3.87 -4.33 19.38
C HIS A 171 -5.23 -5.03 19.37
N TYR A 172 -5.42 -5.91 20.36
CA TYR A 172 -6.60 -6.74 20.53
C TYR A 172 -7.14 -6.62 21.96
N PRO A 173 -8.45 -6.81 22.17
CA PRO A 173 -9.03 -6.80 23.51
C PRO A 173 -8.54 -7.97 24.36
N ALA A 174 -8.86 -7.90 25.65
CA ALA A 174 -8.86 -9.08 26.49
C ALA A 174 -9.78 -10.15 25.89
N LEU A 175 -9.26 -11.38 25.83
CA LEU A 175 -9.98 -12.50 25.26
C LEU A 175 -11.10 -12.98 26.19
N SER A 176 -12.18 -13.43 25.57
CA SER A 176 -13.30 -14.11 26.21
C SER A 176 -13.52 -15.45 25.50
N ASP A 177 -14.73 -16.01 25.52
CA ASP A 177 -15.06 -17.23 24.79
C ASP A 177 -15.04 -17.03 23.25
N GLU A 178 -15.13 -15.79 22.78
CA GLU A 178 -15.08 -15.43 21.37
C GLU A 178 -13.71 -14.87 20.94
N PRO A 179 -13.29 -15.07 19.68
CA PRO A 179 -12.05 -14.50 19.15
C PRO A 179 -12.00 -12.98 19.26
N GLY A 180 -10.92 -12.46 19.85
CA GLY A 180 -10.63 -11.04 19.94
C GLY A 180 -10.32 -10.47 18.55
N ARG A 181 -11.09 -9.46 18.14
CA ARG A 181 -10.90 -8.76 16.86
C ARG A 181 -9.92 -7.60 17.02
N LEU A 182 -9.22 -7.29 15.94
CA LEU A 182 -8.31 -6.16 15.87
C LEU A 182 -9.03 -4.84 16.21
N GLN A 183 -8.51 -4.09 17.19
CA GLN A 183 -9.05 -2.79 17.60
C GLN A 183 -8.20 -1.62 17.11
N MET A 184 -6.91 -1.81 16.96
CA MET A 184 -6.01 -0.74 16.57
C MET A 184 -4.77 -1.30 15.90
N MET A 185 -4.26 -0.57 14.92
CA MET A 185 -2.93 -0.78 14.36
C MET A 185 -2.11 0.47 14.63
N THR A 186 -0.87 0.29 15.05
CA THR A 186 0.07 1.39 15.30
C THR A 186 1.34 1.13 14.50
N ASP A 187 1.89 2.16 13.88
CA ASP A 187 3.19 2.08 13.20
C ASP A 187 4.34 2.59 14.10
N LEU A 188 5.57 2.41 13.63
CA LEU A 188 6.80 2.88 14.30
C LEU A 188 6.78 4.40 14.58
N ALA A 189 6.13 5.19 13.72
CA ALA A 189 6.04 6.64 13.88
C ALA A 189 4.98 7.05 14.92
N GLY A 190 4.25 6.08 15.49
CA GLY A 190 3.15 6.31 16.43
C GLY A 190 1.84 6.73 15.75
N ASN A 191 1.75 6.64 14.42
CA ASN A 191 0.47 6.78 13.76
C ASN A 191 -0.36 5.53 14.05
N ALA A 192 -1.65 5.74 14.19
CA ALA A 192 -2.58 4.74 14.60
C ALA A 192 -3.84 4.78 13.74
N VAL A 193 -4.40 3.59 13.56
CA VAL A 193 -5.70 3.39 12.95
C VAL A 193 -6.52 2.54 13.91
N SER A 194 -7.55 3.13 14.51
CA SER A 194 -8.50 2.45 15.38
C SER A 194 -9.67 1.90 14.57
N LEU A 195 -10.13 0.70 14.90
CA LEU A 195 -11.21 -0.03 14.25
C LEU A 195 -12.30 -0.35 15.27
N PHE A 196 -13.53 0.04 14.95
CA PHE A 196 -14.71 -0.19 15.78
C PHE A 196 -15.62 -1.19 15.10
N HIS A 197 -16.14 -2.13 15.88
CA HIS A 197 -17.00 -3.19 15.40
C HIS A 197 -18.36 -3.15 16.09
N ASP A 198 -19.40 -3.62 15.42
CA ASP A 198 -20.71 -3.86 16.04
C ASP A 198 -20.75 -5.20 16.80
N ASP A 199 -21.87 -5.46 17.48
CA ASP A 199 -22.12 -6.69 18.24
C ASP A 199 -22.11 -7.95 17.35
N HIS A 200 -22.27 -7.78 16.03
CA HIS A 200 -22.18 -8.86 15.05
C HIS A 200 -20.74 -9.02 14.50
N GLY A 201 -19.78 -8.28 15.04
CA GLY A 201 -18.37 -8.33 14.66
C GLY A 201 -18.04 -7.67 13.31
N ARG A 202 -18.95 -6.84 12.77
CA ARG A 202 -18.75 -6.10 11.51
C ARG A 202 -18.09 -4.76 11.80
N LEU A 203 -17.15 -4.33 10.95
CA LEU A 203 -16.46 -3.05 11.09
C LEU A 203 -17.43 -1.89 10.82
N THR A 204 -17.72 -1.07 11.82
CA THR A 204 -18.61 0.09 11.71
C THR A 204 -17.86 1.40 11.49
N GLU A 205 -16.67 1.55 12.06
CA GLU A 205 -15.90 2.77 11.97
C GLU A 205 -14.39 2.49 11.97
N LEU A 206 -13.65 3.30 11.23
CA LEU A 206 -12.19 3.36 11.25
C LEU A 206 -11.77 4.81 11.45
N VAL A 207 -10.83 5.04 12.38
CA VAL A 207 -10.35 6.37 12.74
C VAL A 207 -8.83 6.40 12.68
N ASP A 208 -8.27 7.34 11.92
CA ASP A 208 -6.82 7.52 11.86
C ASP A 208 -6.31 8.53 12.92
N SER A 209 -4.98 8.64 13.05
CA SER A 209 -4.33 9.62 13.92
C SER A 209 -4.60 11.08 13.58
N ALA A 210 -4.96 11.39 12.33
CA ALA A 210 -5.37 12.73 11.93
C ALA A 210 -6.84 13.04 12.29
N GLY A 211 -7.56 12.06 12.86
CA GLY A 211 -8.96 12.15 13.21
C GLY A 211 -9.90 12.05 12.02
N GLN A 212 -9.42 11.59 10.85
CA GLN A 212 -10.29 11.21 9.74
C GLN A 212 -11.07 9.96 10.14
N ARG A 213 -12.38 9.96 9.85
CA ARG A 213 -13.28 8.87 10.23
C ARG A 213 -13.92 8.28 8.98
N LEU A 214 -13.78 6.98 8.80
CA LEU A 214 -14.47 6.21 7.79
C LEU A 214 -15.59 5.41 8.47
N ALA A 215 -16.84 5.68 8.12
CA ALA A 215 -17.99 4.94 8.63
C ALA A 215 -18.52 3.95 7.59
N CYS A 216 -18.67 2.69 7.99
CA CYS A 216 -19.17 1.60 7.18
C CYS A 216 -20.65 1.35 7.50
N ARG A 217 -21.51 1.36 6.47
CA ARG A 217 -22.93 1.02 6.60
C ARG A 217 -23.21 -0.31 5.91
N TYR A 218 -24.05 -1.12 6.54
CA TYR A 218 -24.48 -2.41 6.03
C TYR A 218 -25.97 -2.40 5.74
N LEU A 219 -26.37 -3.08 4.68
CA LEU A 219 -27.77 -3.39 4.38
C LEU A 219 -27.98 -4.88 4.57
N THR A 220 -29.07 -5.24 5.24
CA THR A 220 -29.52 -6.63 5.32
C THR A 220 -30.27 -6.97 4.04
N THR A 221 -29.80 -7.95 3.30
CA THR A 221 -30.44 -8.45 2.07
C THR A 221 -31.64 -9.34 2.41
N ALA A 222 -32.51 -9.60 1.43
CA ALA A 222 -33.75 -10.37 1.62
C ALA A 222 -33.54 -11.80 2.14
N ASN A 223 -32.33 -12.35 2.02
CA ASN A 223 -31.89 -13.64 2.56
C ASN A 223 -31.26 -13.54 3.96
N GLY A 224 -31.36 -12.39 4.65
CA GLY A 224 -30.84 -12.18 5.99
C GLY A 224 -29.33 -11.90 6.08
N LEU A 225 -28.63 -11.85 4.95
CA LEU A 225 -27.18 -11.59 4.91
C LEU A 225 -26.88 -10.09 4.97
N SER A 226 -25.72 -9.73 5.51
CA SER A 226 -25.32 -8.33 5.70
C SER A 226 -24.29 -7.91 4.66
N ARG A 227 -24.68 -7.00 3.78
CA ARG A 227 -23.82 -6.48 2.71
C ARG A 227 -23.37 -5.07 3.02
N LEU A 228 -22.06 -4.79 2.93
CA LEU A 228 -21.55 -3.42 2.98
C LEU A 228 -22.17 -2.60 1.85
N SER A 229 -22.89 -1.55 2.21
CA SER A 229 -23.66 -0.72 1.28
C SER A 229 -22.97 0.61 0.98
N MET A 230 -22.26 1.16 1.97
CA MET A 230 -21.67 2.49 1.85
C MET A 230 -20.49 2.65 2.80
N VAL A 231 -19.45 3.36 2.34
CA VAL A 231 -18.34 3.86 3.16
C VAL A 231 -18.35 5.38 3.09
N LEU A 232 -18.47 6.05 4.23
CA LEU A 232 -18.56 7.50 4.36
C LEU A 232 -17.31 8.06 5.00
N LEU A 233 -16.59 8.93 4.28
CA LEU A 233 -15.48 9.69 4.85
C LEU A 233 -16.00 10.96 5.52
N HIS A 234 -15.87 11.02 6.84
CA HIS A 234 -16.08 12.22 7.64
C HIS A 234 -14.72 12.83 7.94
N THR A 235 -14.36 13.85 7.18
CA THR A 235 -13.28 14.76 7.58
C THR A 235 -13.86 15.72 8.59
N ARG A 236 -13.17 15.95 9.72
CA ARG A 236 -13.44 17.17 10.49
C ARG A 236 -13.15 18.33 9.54
N MET A 237 -14.19 19.04 9.09
CA MET A 237 -14.00 20.44 8.72
C MET A 237 -13.36 21.09 9.94
N ALA A 238 -12.08 21.45 9.82
CA ALA A 238 -11.46 22.37 10.75
C ALA A 238 -12.44 23.53 10.90
N SER A 239 -12.91 23.78 12.13
CA SER A 239 -13.72 24.95 12.40
C SER A 239 -12.94 26.16 11.88
N CYS A 240 -13.37 26.75 10.77
CA CYS A 240 -12.86 28.03 10.30
C CYS A 240 -13.15 29.04 11.41
N ARG A 241 -12.14 29.28 12.25
CA ARG A 241 -12.16 30.25 13.34
C ARG A 241 -11.96 31.66 12.77
N TRP A 242 -12.75 32.10 11.80
CA TRP A 242 -12.76 33.50 11.32
C TRP A 242 -14.09 33.80 10.61
N CYS A 243 -15.07 34.29 11.36
CA CYS A 243 -16.06 35.28 10.91
C CYS A 243 -16.91 35.73 12.13
N THR A 244 -16.26 36.33 13.12
CA THR A 244 -16.94 37.25 14.04
C THR A 244 -16.84 38.65 13.44
N THR A 245 -17.87 39.07 12.72
CA THR A 245 -18.12 40.49 12.50
C THR A 245 -19.45 40.85 13.17
N PRO A 246 -19.45 41.76 14.16
CA PRO A 246 -20.67 42.15 14.84
C PRO A 246 -21.38 43.23 14.00
N THR A 247 -22.46 42.89 13.32
CA THR A 247 -23.36 43.91 12.76
C THR A 247 -24.34 44.32 13.85
N MET A 248 -24.07 45.48 14.44
CA MET A 248 -24.95 46.18 15.37
C MET A 248 -26.38 46.28 14.83
N ARG A 249 -27.35 45.95 15.69
CA ARG A 249 -28.73 46.42 15.59
C ARG A 249 -28.73 47.94 15.57
N LYS A 250 -29.22 48.56 14.50
CA LYS A 250 -29.93 49.84 14.58
C LYS A 250 -31.41 49.54 14.39
N GLY A 251 -32.17 49.68 15.47
CA GLY A 251 -33.62 49.82 15.44
C GLY A 251 -34.01 51.26 15.75
N ASN A 252 -35.09 51.69 15.11
CA ASN A 252 -36.00 52.79 15.42
C ASN A 252 -35.58 54.18 14.90
N TRP A 253 -36.28 54.65 13.86
CA TRP A 253 -37.61 55.25 14.00
C TRP A 253 -38.58 54.63 13.00
#